data_AF-A0A183VBE5-F1
#
_entry.id   AF-A0A183VBE5-F1
#
_cell.length_a   1.000
_cell.length_b   1.000
_cell.length_c   1.000
_cell.angle_alpha   90.00
_cell.angle_beta   90.00
_cell.angle_gamma   90.00
#
_symmetry.space_group_name_H-M   'P 1'
#
loop_
_entity.id
_entity.type
_entity.pdbx_description
1 polymer ?
#
loop_
_entity_poly.entity_id
_entity_poly.type
_entity_poly.pdbx_seq_one_letter_code
_entity_poly.pdbx_strand_id
1 'polypeptide(L)'
;MQQREIIRKSFKTMEEDSTRNGLSIFIRLLSEYPEYKTIWPQFRSIPDSSLISSDALKRHAIVYMGGLRQIVESMDDDQKLAEQAYAIAKSHVKWGIQQFHIEVN
;
A
#
# COMPACT_ATOMS: atom_id res chain seq x y z
N MET A 1 17.01 -5.76 -16.40
CA MET A 1 17.87 -4.80 -15.66
C MET A 1 17.35 -3.37 -15.72
N GLN A 2 17.11 -2.78 -16.89
CA GLN A 2 16.67 -1.37 -17.01
C GLN A 2 15.35 -1.03 -16.28
N GLN A 3 14.34 -1.90 -16.35
CA GLN A 3 13.05 -1.66 -15.68
C GLN A 3 13.17 -1.66 -14.15
N ARG A 4 13.92 -2.61 -13.56
CA ARG A 4 14.17 -2.67 -12.11
C ARG A 4 14.85 -1.38 -11.62
N GLU A 5 15.79 -0.86 -12.39
CA GLU A 5 16.48 0.39 -12.07
C GLU A 5 15.55 1.62 -12.15
N ILE A 6 14.67 1.69 -13.15
CA ILE A 6 13.66 2.75 -13.24
C ILE A 6 12.72 2.72 -12.02
N ILE A 7 12.28 1.52 -11.63
CA ILE A 7 11.42 1.35 -10.46
C ILE A 7 12.12 1.81 -9.17
N ARG A 8 13.39 1.44 -8.96
CA ARG A 8 14.16 1.93 -7.80
C ARG A 8 14.31 3.44 -7.77
N LYS A 9 14.67 4.04 -8.90
CA LYS A 9 14.84 5.50 -8.99
C LYS A 9 13.54 6.25 -8.73
N SER A 10 12.44 5.81 -9.34
CA SER A 10 11.13 6.43 -9.14
C SER A 10 10.61 6.21 -7.71
N PHE A 11 10.83 5.03 -7.13
CA PHE A 11 10.48 4.77 -5.74
C PHE A 11 11.23 5.69 -4.78
N LYS A 12 12.52 5.97 -5.01
CA LYS A 12 13.30 6.88 -4.17
C LYS A 12 12.65 8.25 -4.06
N THR A 13 12.17 8.82 -5.16
CA THR A 13 11.42 10.10 -5.14
C THR A 13 10.10 9.97 -4.37
N MET A 14 9.39 8.84 -4.50
CA MET A 14 8.16 8.60 -3.75
C MET A 14 8.41 8.40 -2.24
N GLU A 15 9.58 7.90 -1.88
CA GLU A 15 9.99 7.62 -0.52
C GLU A 15 10.39 8.88 0.29
N GLU A 16 10.86 9.94 -0.38
CA GLU A 16 11.28 11.20 0.26
C GLU A 16 10.21 11.78 1.19
N ASP A 17 8.94 11.68 0.80
CA ASP A 17 7.79 11.96 1.67
C ASP A 17 6.84 10.74 1.74
N SER A 18 7.42 9.62 2.16
CA SER A 18 6.77 8.31 2.20
C SER A 18 5.37 8.34 2.85
N THR A 19 5.24 8.96 4.03
CA THR A 19 3.94 8.96 4.74
C THR A 19 2.90 9.81 4.00
N ARG A 20 3.26 11.00 3.52
CA ARG A 20 2.33 11.87 2.77
C ARG A 20 1.91 11.22 1.45
N ASN A 21 2.86 10.61 0.74
CA ASN A 21 2.59 9.94 -0.52
C ASN A 21 1.71 8.70 -0.31
N GLY A 22 1.99 7.89 0.71
CA GLY A 22 1.14 6.77 1.11
C GLY A 22 -0.28 7.22 1.48
N LEU A 23 -0.42 8.32 2.23
CA LEU A 23 -1.73 8.91 2.54
C LEU A 23 -2.47 9.31 1.26
N SER A 24 -1.79 10.00 0.34
CA SER A 24 -2.37 10.45 -0.93
C SER A 24 -2.89 9.29 -1.78
N ILE A 25 -2.17 8.16 -1.80
CA ILE A 25 -2.61 6.93 -2.47
C ILE A 25 -3.91 6.41 -1.86
N PHE A 26 -3.98 6.24 -0.55
CA PHE A 26 -5.19 5.73 0.10
C PHE A 26 -6.37 6.70 0.03
N ILE A 27 -6.12 8.01 0.08
CA ILE A 27 -7.17 9.03 -0.11
C ILE A 27 -7.78 8.87 -1.49
N ARG A 28 -6.96 8.72 -2.54
CA ARG A 28 -7.45 8.50 -3.90
C ARG A 28 -8.22 7.18 -4.00
N LEU A 29 -7.66 6.08 -3.49
CA LEU A 29 -8.30 4.77 -3.50
C LEU A 29 -9.68 4.79 -2.82
N LEU A 30 -9.78 5.37 -1.62
CA LEU A 30 -11.04 5.41 -0.86
C LEU A 30 -12.02 6.46 -1.37
N SER A 31 -11.56 7.44 -2.18
CA SER A 31 -12.45 8.35 -2.90
C SER A 31 -13.07 7.67 -4.12
N GLU A 32 -12.33 6.77 -4.78
CA GLU A 32 -12.80 6.02 -5.95
C GLU A 32 -13.63 4.79 -5.56
N TYR A 33 -13.26 4.13 -4.46
CA TYR A 33 -13.93 2.93 -3.91
C TYR A 33 -14.24 3.11 -2.41
N PRO A 34 -15.24 3.95 -2.04
CA PRO A 34 -15.57 4.21 -0.64
C PRO A 34 -15.92 2.95 0.17
N GLU A 35 -16.47 1.92 -0.48
CA GLU A 35 -16.82 0.64 0.12
C GLU A 35 -15.60 -0.09 0.72
N TYR A 36 -14.40 0.14 0.20
CA TYR A 36 -13.16 -0.49 0.70
C TYR A 36 -12.79 -0.02 2.11
N LYS A 37 -13.30 1.13 2.56
CA LYS A 37 -13.15 1.59 3.94
C LYS A 37 -13.62 0.55 4.95
N THR A 38 -14.63 -0.26 4.59
CA THR A 38 -15.24 -1.24 5.50
C THR A 38 -14.41 -2.51 5.69
N ILE A 39 -13.43 -2.77 4.82
CA ILE A 39 -12.52 -3.92 4.88
C ILE A 39 -11.80 -3.93 6.23
N TRP A 40 -11.31 -2.77 6.65
CA TRP A 40 -10.51 -2.63 7.86
C TRP A 40 -11.35 -2.12 9.04
N PRO A 41 -11.50 -2.89 10.13
CA PRO A 41 -12.30 -2.51 11.29
C PRO A 41 -11.93 -1.15 11.88
N GLN A 42 -10.65 -0.79 11.88
CA GLN A 42 -10.15 0.48 12.44
C GLN A 42 -10.61 1.72 11.66
N PHE A 43 -11.15 1.58 10.44
CA PHE A 43 -11.66 2.71 9.67
C PHE A 43 -13.18 2.88 9.78
N ARG A 44 -13.92 1.82 10.17
CA ARG A 44 -15.39 1.79 10.10
C ARG A 44 -16.07 2.89 10.89
N SER A 45 -15.54 3.22 12.06
CA SER A 45 -16.10 4.25 12.96
C SER A 45 -15.64 5.67 12.65
N ILE A 46 -14.71 5.85 11.72
CA ILE A 46 -14.14 7.17 11.40
C ILE A 46 -15.00 7.82 10.33
N PRO A 47 -15.55 9.04 10.51
CA PRO A 47 -16.27 9.75 9.45
C PRO A 47 -15.40 9.98 8.22
N ASP A 48 -15.98 9.96 7.01
CA ASP A 48 -15.21 10.15 5.77
C ASP A 48 -14.46 11.48 5.75
N SER A 49 -15.12 12.55 6.23
CA SER A 49 -14.53 13.88 6.39
C SER A 49 -13.32 13.92 7.34
N SER A 50 -13.16 12.90 8.20
CA SER A 50 -12.11 12.82 9.21
C SER A 50 -11.10 11.71 8.94
N LEU A 51 -11.34 10.84 7.94
CA LEU A 51 -10.49 9.70 7.66
C LEU A 51 -9.09 10.13 7.18
N ILE A 52 -9.06 11.18 6.36
CA ILE A 52 -7.86 11.78 5.78
C ILE A 52 -6.85 12.23 6.83
N SER A 53 -7.34 12.77 7.95
CA SER A 53 -6.51 13.27 9.05
C SER A 53 -6.35 12.25 10.19
N SER A 54 -6.91 11.04 10.04
CA SER A 54 -6.89 10.04 11.10
C SER A 54 -5.52 9.39 11.28
N ASP A 55 -5.14 9.16 12.53
CA ASP A 55 -3.95 8.38 12.86
C ASP A 55 -4.03 6.94 12.32
N ALA A 56 -5.26 6.40 12.21
CA ALA A 56 -5.48 5.07 11.66
C ALA A 56 -5.01 5.01 10.20
N LEU A 57 -5.42 5.98 9.37
CA LEU A 57 -5.00 6.04 7.96
C LEU A 57 -3.50 6.30 7.84
N LYS A 58 -2.95 7.18 8.68
CA LYS A 58 -1.51 7.47 8.72
C LYS A 58 -0.67 6.23 9.03
N ARG A 59 -1.06 5.44 10.04
CA ARG A 59 -0.38 4.17 10.36
C ARG A 59 -0.49 3.17 9.21
N HIS A 60 -1.65 3.10 8.57
CA HIS A 60 -1.85 2.20 7.43
C HIS A 60 -0.97 2.60 6.22
N ALA A 61 -0.86 3.89 5.91
CA ALA A 61 0.03 4.42 4.89
C ALA A 61 1.51 4.08 5.17
N ILE A 62 1.95 4.18 6.43
CA ILE A 62 3.33 3.81 6.83
C ILE A 62 3.59 2.32 6.56
N VAL A 63 2.66 1.44 6.97
CA VAL A 63 2.79 0.00 6.77
C VAL A 63 2.83 -0.34 5.27
N TYR A 64 1.94 0.26 4.48
CA TYR A 64 1.90 0.06 3.02
C TYR A 64 3.22 0.47 2.36
N MET A 65 3.72 1.67 2.66
CA MET A 65 4.97 2.15 2.07
C MET A 65 6.19 1.33 2.52
N GLY A 66 6.18 0.83 3.76
CA GLY A 66 7.20 -0.10 4.24
C GLY A 66 7.16 -1.46 3.52
N GLY A 67 5.97 -1.96 3.17
CA GLY A 67 5.81 -3.14 2.32
C GLY A 67 6.36 -2.90 0.91
N LEU A 68 6.05 -1.74 0.32
CA LEU A 68 6.52 -1.38 -1.02
C LEU A 68 8.05 -1.21 -1.07
N ARG A 69 8.65 -0.61 -0.03
CA ARG A 69 10.11 -0.54 0.13
C ARG A 69 10.74 -1.94 0.08
N GLN A 70 10.22 -2.88 0.88
CA GLN A 70 10.74 -4.26 0.93
C GLN A 70 10.69 -4.96 -0.43
N ILE A 71 9.63 -4.71 -1.22
CA ILE A 71 9.54 -5.21 -2.60
C ILE A 71 10.63 -4.60 -3.48
N VAL A 72 10.83 -3.28 -3.43
CA VAL A 72 11.84 -2.60 -4.25
C VAL A 72 13.27 -3.00 -3.88
N GLU A 73 13.56 -3.16 -2.59
CA GLU A 73 14.87 -3.58 -2.08
C GLU A 73 15.20 -5.04 -2.42
N SER A 74 14.19 -5.91 -2.54
CA SER A 74 14.37 -7.32 -2.89
C SER A 74 14.52 -7.58 -4.40
N MET A 75 14.34 -6.57 -5.26
CA MET A 75 14.31 -6.77 -6.72
C MET A 75 15.59 -7.32 -7.35
N ASP A 76 16.75 -7.32 -6.70
CA ASP A 76 17.97 -7.94 -7.26
C ASP A 76 18.06 -9.45 -6.98
N ASP A 77 17.17 -9.99 -6.15
CA ASP A 77 17.16 -11.38 -5.72
C ASP A 77 15.74 -11.93 -5.89
N ASP A 78 15.55 -12.72 -6.94
CA ASP A 78 14.22 -13.22 -7.32
C ASP A 78 13.60 -14.11 -6.23
N GLN A 79 14.41 -14.82 -5.45
CA GLN A 79 13.91 -15.61 -4.33
C GLN A 79 13.40 -14.71 -3.21
N LYS A 80 14.19 -13.70 -2.80
CA LYS A 80 13.74 -12.73 -1.79
C LYS A 80 12.51 -11.96 -2.25
N LEU A 81 12.47 -11.55 -3.51
CA LEU A 81 11.31 -10.87 -4.07
C LEU A 81 10.04 -11.73 -3.97
N ALA A 82 10.14 -13.02 -4.32
CA ALA A 82 9.03 -13.96 -4.20
C ALA A 82 8.59 -14.14 -2.74
N GLU A 83 9.54 -14.28 -1.81
CA GLU A 83 9.25 -14.41 -0.37
C GLU A 83 8.53 -13.16 0.18
N GLN A 84 8.98 -11.96 -0.17
CA GLN A 84 8.35 -10.70 0.23
C GLN A 84 6.95 -10.55 -0.36
N ALA A 85 6.78 -10.82 -1.66
CA ALA A 85 5.48 -10.78 -2.31
C ALA A 85 4.49 -11.76 -1.67
N TYR A 86 4.95 -12.97 -1.34
CA TYR A 86 4.13 -13.98 -0.67
C TYR A 86 3.71 -13.58 0.75
N ALA A 87 4.62 -12.97 1.54
CA ALA A 87 4.31 -12.47 2.86
C ALA A 87 3.26 -11.34 2.82
N ILE A 88 3.37 -10.44 1.84
CA ILE A 88 2.39 -9.38 1.61
C ILE A 88 1.05 -10.00 1.20
N ALA A 89 1.02 -10.94 0.26
CA ALA A 89 -0.20 -11.61 -0.18
C ALA A 89 -0.94 -12.29 0.98
N LYS A 90 -0.22 -12.99 1.89
CA LYS A 90 -0.82 -13.58 3.11
C LYS A 90 -1.51 -12.54 3.99
N SER A 91 -0.92 -11.36 4.12
CA SER A 91 -1.51 -10.26 4.90
C SER A 91 -2.80 -9.74 4.27
N HIS A 92 -2.92 -9.77 2.95
CA HIS A 92 -4.13 -9.40 2.21
C HIS A 92 -5.25 -10.44 2.36
N VAL A 93 -4.90 -11.73 2.29
CA VAL A 93 -5.85 -12.85 2.51
C VAL A 93 -6.52 -12.75 3.87
N LYS A 94 -5.77 -12.37 4.93
CA LYS A 94 -6.33 -12.17 6.28
C LYS A 94 -7.51 -11.20 6.30
N TRP A 95 -7.50 -10.18 5.45
CA TRP A 95 -8.54 -9.16 5.38
C TRP A 95 -9.60 -9.45 4.30
N GLY A 96 -9.55 -10.61 3.66
CA GLY A 96 -10.47 -10.96 2.58
C GLY A 96 -10.24 -10.14 1.32
N ILE A 97 -9.07 -9.52 1.15
CA ILE A 97 -8.72 -8.78 -0.06
C ILE A 97 -8.48 -9.79 -1.18
N GLN A 98 -9.25 -9.65 -2.24
CA GLN A 98 -9.23 -10.51 -3.43
C GLN A 98 -8.57 -9.79 -4.61
N GLN A 99 -8.20 -10.54 -5.64
CA GLN A 99 -7.52 -10.04 -6.85
C GLN A 99 -8.22 -8.82 -7.47
N PHE A 100 -9.56 -8.83 -7.55
CA PHE A 100 -10.33 -7.71 -8.12
C PHE A 100 -10.22 -6.40 -7.33
N HIS A 101 -9.78 -6.42 -6.06
CA HIS A 101 -9.53 -5.20 -5.29
C HIS A 101 -8.19 -4.55 -5.65
N ILE A 102 -7.29 -5.30 -6.28
CA ILE A 102 -5.91 -4.90 -6.57
C ILE A 102 -5.76 -4.60 -8.06
N GLU A 103 -6.42 -5.39 -8.91
CA GLU A 103 -6.44 -5.20 -10.35
C GLU A 103 -7.50 -4.14 -10.69
N VAL A 104 -7.03 -2.93 -11.01
CA VAL A 104 -7.87 -1.90 -11.66
C VAL A 104 -7.76 -2.15 -13.17
N ASN A 105 -8.90 -2.41 -13.82
CA ASN A 105 -8.99 -2.52 -15.28
C ASN A 105 -8.72 -1.19 -15.97
#